data_AF-A0A846ENP0-F1
#
_entry.id   AF-A0A846ENP0-F1
#
_cell.length_a   1.000
_cell.length_b   1.000
_cell.length_c   1.000
_cell.angle_alpha   90.00
_cell.angle_beta   90.00
_cell.angle_gamma   90.00
#
_symmetry.space_group_name_H-M   'P 1'
#
loop_
_entity.id
_entity.type
_entity.pdbx_description
1 polymer ?
#
loop_
_entity_poly.entity_id
_entity_poly.type
_entity_poly.pdbx_seq_one_letter_code
_entity_poly.pdbx_strand_id
1 'polypeptide(L)'
;MMTNISSRKVAQKPKQVIIVLSPGRTGTSLLMQVLRSLGLTLSEQLFGPHYTNPDGFFEDVDILELHKQLLIELGTAQTLPLLEGWMKTDVISSFRPKLRALVEDRVSKAETTWGFKDPRTCGLLPLWIDVLKPMWIVPKFVLSTRNPFVVVPSMMIQGKKMSSEIAELVWLTRTVDALHHTAADCYIVHYEDWFTQSSKLAQELLRYTGLDEYFTGNVDEALKDIIKPNLNRSVHEDYQVQNEYVLKLYNVLKDCRGADFDRTRLMAVVKECRQAMEGFKGWYLIAQENIARVSTLREQLQTAKEKQAEIPQLQKRIRELERENQRLSEMEKEILRADKALNHLQELYPQNPTQDRL
;
A
#
# COMPACT_ATOMS: atom_id res chain seq x y z
N MET A 1 -47.30 -21.32 37.27
CA MET A 1 -46.68 -21.23 35.93
C MET A 1 -46.36 -19.77 35.65
N MET A 2 -45.11 -19.35 35.87
CA MET A 2 -44.64 -18.01 35.50
C MET A 2 -44.08 -18.10 34.07
N THR A 3 -44.78 -17.48 33.12
CA THR A 3 -44.35 -17.36 31.73
C THR A 3 -43.22 -16.35 31.62
N ASN A 4 -42.06 -16.86 31.22
CA ASN A 4 -40.85 -16.11 30.93
C ASN A 4 -41.07 -15.24 29.68
N ILE A 5 -41.14 -13.92 29.83
CA ILE A 5 -41.20 -13.00 28.69
C ILE A 5 -39.78 -12.89 28.15
N SER A 6 -39.53 -13.59 27.04
CA SER A 6 -38.33 -13.47 26.23
C SER A 6 -38.14 -12.01 25.81
N SER A 7 -37.09 -11.38 26.32
CA SER A 7 -36.61 -10.07 25.88
C SER A 7 -36.32 -10.13 24.37
N ARG A 8 -37.08 -9.36 23.58
CA ARG A 8 -36.76 -9.10 22.17
C ARG A 8 -35.39 -8.40 22.13
N LYS A 9 -34.35 -9.09 21.65
CA LYS A 9 -33.10 -8.44 21.24
C LYS A 9 -33.44 -7.37 20.20
N VAL A 10 -33.23 -6.11 20.54
CA VAL A 10 -33.25 -5.01 19.56
C VAL A 10 -32.22 -5.36 18.49
N ALA A 11 -32.65 -5.45 17.23
CA ALA A 11 -31.75 -5.79 16.13
C ALA A 11 -30.71 -4.68 16.01
N GLN A 12 -29.43 -5.00 16.25
CA GLN A 12 -28.34 -4.03 16.17
C GLN A 12 -28.15 -3.61 14.70
N LYS A 13 -28.20 -2.30 14.41
CA LYS A 13 -27.91 -1.76 13.07
C LYS A 13 -26.48 -2.17 12.68
N PRO A 14 -26.23 -2.64 11.44
CA PRO A 14 -24.88 -2.97 11.02
C PRO A 14 -24.00 -1.71 11.09
N LYS A 15 -22.74 -1.89 11.49
CA LYS A 15 -21.78 -0.78 11.52
C LYS A 15 -21.46 -0.35 10.08
N GLN A 16 -21.06 0.90 9.92
CA GLN A 16 -20.70 1.45 8.61
C GLN A 16 -19.25 1.89 8.61
N VAL A 17 -18.63 1.81 7.43
CA VAL A 17 -17.30 2.39 7.15
C VAL A 17 -17.37 3.12 5.83
N ILE A 18 -16.79 4.32 5.74
CA ILE A 18 -16.72 5.07 4.48
C ILE A 18 -15.38 4.79 3.80
N ILE A 19 -15.43 4.32 2.56
CA ILE A 19 -14.25 4.02 1.76
C ILE A 19 -14.24 4.98 0.58
N VAL A 20 -13.26 5.90 0.58
CA VAL A 20 -13.07 6.84 -0.53
C VAL A 20 -12.15 6.22 -1.58
N LEU A 21 -12.69 6.09 -2.79
CA LEU A 21 -12.05 5.47 -3.94
C LEU A 21 -11.60 6.53 -4.94
N SER A 22 -10.47 6.30 -5.62
CA SER A 22 -9.95 7.19 -6.64
C SER A 22 -8.81 6.56 -7.43
N PRO A 23 -8.64 6.88 -8.72
CA PRO A 23 -7.43 6.54 -9.46
C PRO A 23 -6.17 7.23 -8.92
N GLY A 24 -6.33 8.28 -8.10
CA GLY A 24 -5.29 9.18 -7.62
C GLY A 24 -5.41 10.56 -8.29
N ARG A 25 -4.94 11.60 -7.59
CA ARG A 25 -4.89 12.99 -8.10
C ARG A 25 -6.27 13.61 -8.48
N THR A 26 -7.38 13.02 -8.04
CA THR A 26 -8.74 13.56 -8.25
C THR A 26 -9.23 14.48 -7.11
N GLY A 27 -8.32 14.95 -6.25
CA GLY A 27 -8.68 15.79 -5.10
C GLY A 27 -9.27 15.02 -3.92
N THR A 28 -8.95 13.73 -3.76
CA THR A 28 -9.40 12.96 -2.60
C THR A 28 -8.91 13.50 -1.26
N SER A 29 -7.76 14.16 -1.19
CA SER A 29 -7.31 14.83 0.04
C SER A 29 -8.25 15.96 0.46
N LEU A 30 -8.80 16.72 -0.50
CA LEU A 30 -9.83 17.73 -0.24
C LEU A 30 -11.12 17.06 0.23
N LEU A 31 -11.56 16.01 -0.46
CA LEU A 31 -12.74 15.23 -0.06
C LEU A 31 -12.60 14.67 1.37
N MET A 32 -11.43 14.15 1.75
CA MET A 32 -11.19 13.65 3.12
C MET A 32 -11.24 14.75 4.17
N GLN A 33 -10.72 15.95 3.86
CA GLN A 33 -10.84 17.11 4.75
C GLN A 33 -12.30 17.51 4.95
N VAL A 34 -13.07 17.56 3.86
CA VAL A 34 -14.51 17.83 3.93
C VAL A 34 -15.24 16.77 4.74
N LEU A 35 -15.05 15.48 4.44
CA LEU A 35 -15.71 14.42 5.21
C LEU A 35 -15.33 14.48 6.69
N ARG A 36 -14.07 14.78 7.03
CA ARG A 36 -13.64 14.97 8.41
C ARG A 36 -14.35 16.14 9.07
N SER A 37 -14.50 17.29 8.41
CA SER A 37 -15.22 18.44 8.98
C SER A 37 -16.73 18.18 9.11
N LEU A 38 -17.26 17.26 8.31
CA LEU A 38 -18.62 16.74 8.39
C LEU A 38 -18.78 15.60 9.41
N GLY A 39 -17.76 15.32 10.23
CA GLY A 39 -17.86 14.35 11.32
C GLY A 39 -17.39 12.93 10.98
N LEU A 40 -16.69 12.70 9.86
CA LEU A 40 -16.00 11.43 9.61
C LEU A 40 -14.80 11.25 10.55
N THR A 41 -14.76 10.13 11.26
CA THR A 41 -13.57 9.77 12.04
C THR A 41 -12.48 9.20 11.12
N LEU A 42 -11.28 9.78 11.18
CA LEU A 42 -10.08 9.29 10.48
C LEU A 42 -9.11 8.63 11.46
N SER A 43 -8.12 7.91 10.94
CA SER A 43 -7.00 7.39 11.74
C SER A 43 -6.25 8.51 12.47
N GLU A 44 -5.70 8.18 13.64
CA GLU A 44 -4.79 9.06 14.38
C GLU A 44 -3.49 9.31 13.59
N GLN A 45 -3.05 8.32 12.81
CA GLN A 45 -1.83 8.39 12.02
C GLN A 45 -2.17 8.49 10.54
N LEU A 46 -2.15 9.74 10.05
CA LEU A 46 -2.36 10.04 8.64
C LEU A 46 -1.03 10.36 7.96
N PHE A 47 -0.87 9.87 6.73
CA PHE A 47 0.26 10.20 5.89
C PHE A 47 0.24 11.71 5.59
N GLY A 48 1.19 12.40 6.21
CA GLY A 48 1.19 13.84 6.38
C GLY A 48 1.55 14.65 5.14
N PRO A 49 1.76 15.97 5.32
CA PRO A 49 2.22 16.89 4.29
C PRO A 49 3.41 16.40 3.48
N HIS A 50 3.40 16.70 2.19
CA HIS A 50 4.50 16.43 1.27
C HIS A 50 4.59 17.56 0.25
N TYR A 51 5.74 17.75 -0.41
CA TYR A 51 5.94 18.85 -1.37
C TYR A 51 4.90 18.84 -2.52
N THR A 52 4.30 17.68 -2.78
CA THR A 52 3.33 17.41 -3.84
C THR A 52 1.88 17.56 -3.40
N ASN A 53 1.67 17.68 -2.08
CA ASN A 53 0.39 17.83 -1.41
C ASN A 53 0.63 18.45 -0.01
N PRO A 54 0.77 19.78 0.07
CA PRO A 54 1.15 20.48 1.30
C PRO A 54 0.17 20.29 2.45
N ASP A 55 -1.11 20.08 2.16
CA ASP A 55 -2.14 19.88 3.20
C ASP A 55 -2.17 18.43 3.73
N GLY A 56 -1.34 17.54 3.18
CA GLY A 56 -1.25 16.13 3.57
C GLY A 56 -2.15 15.20 2.78
N PHE A 57 -1.81 13.92 2.75
CA PHE A 57 -2.52 12.94 1.94
C PHE A 57 -3.76 12.38 2.62
N PHE A 58 -3.91 12.44 3.93
CA PHE A 58 -5.07 11.86 4.63
C PHE A 58 -5.27 10.36 4.32
N GLU A 59 -4.16 9.64 4.10
CA GLU A 59 -4.14 8.18 3.97
C GLU A 59 -3.76 7.59 5.32
N ASP A 60 -4.48 6.57 5.79
CA ASP A 60 -4.12 5.87 7.03
C ASP A 60 -2.78 5.15 6.82
N VAL A 61 -1.78 5.48 7.63
CA VAL A 61 -0.39 4.99 7.45
C VAL A 61 -0.34 3.47 7.52
N ASP A 62 -1.08 2.86 8.45
CA ASP A 62 -1.06 1.41 8.63
C ASP A 62 -1.71 0.69 7.44
N ILE A 63 -2.78 1.25 6.88
CA ILE A 63 -3.42 0.74 5.64
C ILE A 63 -2.45 0.85 4.47
N LEU A 64 -1.81 2.01 4.33
CA LEU A 64 -0.88 2.28 3.25
C LEU A 64 0.32 1.32 3.29
N GLU A 65 0.90 1.08 4.47
CA GLU A 65 2.00 0.14 4.63
C GLU A 65 1.57 -1.32 4.44
N LEU A 66 0.40 -1.73 4.96
CA LEU A 66 -0.16 -3.06 4.69
C LEU A 66 -0.41 -3.28 3.19
N HIS A 67 -0.96 -2.30 2.48
CA HIS A 67 -1.14 -2.38 1.03
C HIS A 67 0.18 -2.50 0.29
N LYS A 68 1.21 -1.72 0.67
CA LYS A 68 2.55 -1.81 0.05
C LYS A 68 3.17 -3.19 0.27
N GLN A 69 3.18 -3.68 1.50
CA GLN A 69 3.71 -5.00 1.85
C GLN A 69 2.97 -6.09 1.10
N LEU A 70 1.62 -6.02 1.06
CA LEU A 70 0.80 -6.98 0.35
C LEU A 70 1.16 -7.06 -1.14
N LEU A 71 1.27 -5.91 -1.82
CA LEU A 71 1.60 -5.90 -3.25
C LEU A 71 3.01 -6.43 -3.54
N ILE A 72 3.96 -6.16 -2.64
CA ILE A 72 5.32 -6.72 -2.71
C ILE A 72 5.27 -8.24 -2.57
N GLU A 73 4.56 -8.78 -1.57
CA GLU A 73 4.45 -10.23 -1.36
C GLU A 73 3.66 -10.94 -2.47
N LEU A 74 2.71 -10.25 -3.11
CA LEU A 74 2.04 -10.73 -4.32
C LEU A 74 2.91 -10.64 -5.58
N GLY A 75 4.10 -10.04 -5.50
CA GLY A 75 5.01 -9.87 -6.64
C GLY A 75 4.49 -8.91 -7.71
N THR A 76 3.58 -7.99 -7.38
CA THR A 76 2.99 -7.07 -8.34
C THR A 76 3.33 -5.61 -8.05
N ALA A 77 3.42 -4.79 -9.11
CA ALA A 77 3.60 -3.35 -8.98
C ALA A 77 2.26 -2.64 -8.74
N GLN A 78 2.29 -1.53 -8.01
CA GLN A 78 1.10 -0.70 -7.70
C GLN A 78 0.40 -0.10 -8.93
N THR A 79 1.05 -0.15 -10.10
CA THR A 79 0.57 0.35 -11.39
C THR A 79 0.04 -0.75 -12.30
N LEU A 80 0.15 -2.02 -11.88
CA LEU A 80 -0.31 -3.17 -12.66
C LEU A 80 -1.58 -3.77 -12.04
N PRO A 81 -2.44 -4.39 -12.86
CA PRO A 81 -3.59 -5.16 -12.36
C PRO A 81 -3.15 -6.32 -11.44
N LEU A 82 -4.03 -6.71 -10.52
CA LEU A 82 -3.84 -7.94 -9.73
C LEU A 82 -4.09 -9.18 -10.58
N LEU A 83 -3.28 -10.23 -10.39
CA LEU A 83 -3.40 -11.48 -11.14
C LEU A 83 -4.69 -12.22 -10.82
N GLU A 84 -5.23 -12.94 -11.80
CA GLU A 84 -6.35 -13.83 -11.56
C GLU A 84 -6.03 -14.84 -10.45
N GLY A 85 -6.99 -15.06 -9.55
CA GLY A 85 -6.81 -15.97 -8.41
C GLY A 85 -6.01 -15.40 -7.24
N TRP A 86 -5.54 -14.15 -7.29
CA TRP A 86 -4.75 -13.52 -6.20
C TRP A 86 -5.37 -13.70 -4.81
N MET A 87 -6.71 -13.62 -4.70
CA MET A 87 -7.48 -13.82 -3.47
C MET A 87 -7.30 -15.20 -2.80
N LYS A 88 -6.87 -16.21 -3.57
CA LYS A 88 -6.70 -17.60 -3.11
C LYS A 88 -5.27 -17.93 -2.70
N THR A 89 -4.35 -16.97 -2.76
CA THR A 89 -2.95 -17.18 -2.39
C THR A 89 -2.76 -17.21 -0.87
N ASP A 90 -1.69 -17.86 -0.41
CA ASP A 90 -1.32 -17.90 1.01
C ASP A 90 -0.96 -16.52 1.55
N VAL A 91 -0.46 -15.63 0.69
CA VAL A 91 -0.25 -14.21 1.00
C VAL A 91 -1.56 -13.57 1.47
N ILE A 92 -2.67 -13.74 0.75
CA ILE A 92 -3.96 -13.17 1.21
C ILE A 92 -4.43 -13.83 2.50
N SER A 93 -4.23 -15.13 2.65
CA SER A 93 -4.54 -15.83 3.90
C SER A 93 -3.79 -15.25 5.11
N SER A 94 -2.54 -14.81 4.93
CA SER A 94 -1.73 -14.18 6.00
C SER A 94 -2.10 -12.70 6.26
N PHE A 95 -2.61 -11.98 5.26
CA PHE A 95 -3.00 -10.56 5.39
C PHE A 95 -4.43 -10.35 5.91
N ARG A 96 -5.37 -11.26 5.63
CA ARG A 96 -6.75 -11.20 6.16
C ARG A 96 -6.83 -10.91 7.67
N PRO A 97 -6.13 -11.66 8.56
CA PRO A 97 -6.19 -11.38 9.99
C PRO A 97 -5.57 -10.03 10.36
N LYS A 98 -4.52 -9.57 9.67
CA LYS A 98 -3.90 -8.25 9.91
C LYS A 98 -4.89 -7.12 9.60
N LEU A 99 -5.58 -7.20 8.45
CA LEU A 99 -6.59 -6.22 8.06
C LEU A 99 -7.80 -6.27 8.99
N ARG A 100 -8.25 -7.46 9.41
CA ARG A 100 -9.34 -7.61 10.38
C ARG A 100 -9.00 -6.90 11.69
N ALA A 101 -7.83 -7.18 12.27
CA ALA A 101 -7.39 -6.56 13.51
C ALA A 101 -7.33 -5.03 13.39
N LEU A 102 -6.83 -4.52 12.25
CA LEU A 102 -6.82 -3.09 11.96
C LEU A 102 -8.24 -2.50 11.89
N VAL A 103 -9.17 -3.15 11.18
CA VAL A 103 -10.56 -2.68 11.12
C VAL A 103 -11.21 -2.69 12.50
N GLU A 104 -11.00 -3.75 13.30
CA GLU A 104 -11.53 -3.85 14.68
C GLU A 104 -11.02 -2.69 15.53
N ASP A 105 -9.71 -2.42 15.48
CA ASP A 105 -9.09 -1.29 16.18
C ASP A 105 -9.72 0.05 15.77
N ARG A 106 -9.76 0.35 14.47
CA ARG A 106 -10.28 1.62 13.95
C ARG A 106 -11.75 1.84 14.26
N VAL A 107 -12.57 0.81 14.07
CA VAL A 107 -14.01 0.89 14.34
C VAL A 107 -14.31 0.95 15.84
N SER A 108 -13.46 0.38 16.70
CA SER A 108 -13.65 0.44 18.15
C SER A 108 -13.30 1.79 18.76
N LYS A 109 -12.31 2.49 18.18
CA LYS A 109 -11.84 3.81 18.63
C LYS A 109 -12.57 4.99 17.98
N ALA A 110 -13.34 4.76 16.92
CA ALA A 110 -14.01 5.83 16.21
C ALA A 110 -15.13 6.47 17.04
N GLU A 111 -15.12 7.79 17.16
CA GLU A 111 -16.17 8.56 17.85
C GLU A 111 -17.48 8.55 17.04
N THR A 112 -17.38 8.49 15.72
CA THR A 112 -18.47 8.45 14.74
C THR A 112 -18.25 7.30 13.75
N THR A 113 -18.71 7.44 12.50
CA THR A 113 -18.34 6.54 11.41
C THR A 113 -16.85 6.69 11.09
N TRP A 114 -16.10 5.58 11.06
CA TRP A 114 -14.73 5.54 10.57
C TRP A 114 -14.69 5.53 9.04
N GLY A 115 -13.70 6.19 8.45
CA GLY A 115 -13.42 6.09 7.04
C GLY A 115 -11.96 6.29 6.69
N PHE A 116 -11.61 5.81 5.50
CA PHE A 116 -10.25 5.91 4.99
C PHE A 116 -10.24 6.06 3.48
N LYS A 117 -9.06 6.41 2.97
CA LYS A 117 -8.75 6.32 1.56
C LYS A 117 -7.37 5.73 1.36
N ASP A 118 -7.22 5.05 0.23
CA ASP A 118 -5.94 4.70 -0.36
C ASP A 118 -6.16 4.34 -1.83
N PRO A 119 -5.44 4.92 -2.82
CA PRO A 119 -5.71 4.65 -4.23
C PRO A 119 -5.60 3.17 -4.63
N ARG A 120 -4.86 2.35 -3.89
CA ARG A 120 -4.69 0.90 -4.16
C ARG A 120 -5.92 0.11 -3.71
N THR A 121 -6.75 0.71 -2.85
CA THR A 121 -8.03 0.13 -2.42
C THR A 121 -8.91 -0.24 -3.60
N CYS A 122 -8.91 0.53 -4.69
CA CYS A 122 -9.73 0.24 -5.88
C CYS A 122 -9.56 -1.20 -6.38
N GLY A 123 -8.32 -1.68 -6.54
CA GLY A 123 -8.03 -3.07 -6.94
C GLY A 123 -8.14 -4.07 -5.78
N LEU A 124 -7.86 -3.62 -4.55
CA LEU A 124 -7.93 -4.46 -3.34
C LEU A 124 -9.34 -4.56 -2.74
N LEU A 125 -10.35 -3.94 -3.33
CA LEU A 125 -11.74 -3.92 -2.85
C LEU A 125 -12.31 -5.32 -2.56
N PRO A 126 -12.06 -6.37 -3.37
CA PRO A 126 -12.50 -7.72 -3.05
C PRO A 126 -12.02 -8.21 -1.69
N LEU A 127 -10.77 -7.89 -1.30
CA LEU A 127 -10.22 -8.23 0.02
C LEU A 127 -10.89 -7.41 1.13
N TRP A 128 -11.11 -6.12 0.92
CA TRP A 128 -11.83 -5.29 1.90
C TRP A 128 -13.24 -5.79 2.16
N ILE A 129 -13.99 -6.13 1.11
CA ILE A 129 -15.35 -6.69 1.25
C ILE A 129 -15.31 -8.04 2.00
N ASP A 130 -14.34 -8.90 1.69
CA ASP A 130 -14.14 -10.19 2.36
C ASP A 130 -13.81 -10.03 3.86
N VAL A 131 -13.04 -9.01 4.23
CA VAL A 131 -12.71 -8.69 5.63
C VAL A 131 -13.91 -8.11 6.38
N LEU A 132 -14.63 -7.16 5.78
CA LEU A 132 -15.72 -6.42 6.42
C LEU A 132 -16.98 -7.26 6.62
N LYS A 133 -17.32 -8.13 5.66
CA LYS A 133 -18.58 -8.89 5.66
C LYS A 133 -18.76 -9.78 6.90
N PRO A 134 -17.78 -10.60 7.34
CA PRO A 134 -17.90 -11.40 8.56
C PRO A 134 -18.04 -10.56 9.84
N MET A 135 -17.61 -9.30 9.80
CA MET A 135 -17.68 -8.37 10.94
C MET A 135 -19.01 -7.60 11.01
N TRP A 136 -19.96 -7.88 10.09
CA TRP A 136 -21.23 -7.15 10.00
C TRP A 136 -21.05 -5.65 9.77
N ILE A 137 -20.00 -5.28 9.02
CA ILE A 137 -19.71 -3.91 8.60
C ILE A 137 -20.11 -3.72 7.14
N VAL A 138 -20.93 -2.70 6.87
CA VAL A 138 -21.37 -2.33 5.53
C VAL A 138 -20.55 -1.14 5.02
N PRO A 139 -19.73 -1.30 3.98
CA PRO A 139 -18.99 -0.19 3.41
C PRO A 139 -19.93 0.76 2.64
N LYS A 140 -19.67 2.07 2.75
CA LYS A 140 -20.23 3.13 1.93
C LYS A 140 -19.13 3.67 1.03
N PHE A 141 -19.29 3.51 -0.28
CA PHE A 141 -18.28 3.90 -1.25
C PHE A 141 -18.53 5.33 -1.75
N VAL A 142 -17.47 6.14 -1.76
CA VAL A 142 -17.46 7.47 -2.37
C VAL A 142 -16.34 7.51 -3.40
N LEU A 143 -16.69 7.60 -4.68
CA LEU A 143 -15.74 7.67 -5.78
C LEU A 143 -15.46 9.13 -6.12
N SER A 144 -14.22 9.57 -5.92
CA SER A 144 -13.76 10.87 -6.38
C SER A 144 -13.24 10.76 -7.81
N THR A 145 -13.76 11.63 -8.67
CA THR A 145 -13.36 11.76 -10.07
C THR A 145 -12.97 13.19 -10.41
N ARG A 146 -12.19 13.34 -11.46
CA ARG A 146 -11.72 14.60 -12.02
C ARG A 146 -11.38 14.38 -13.49
N ASN A 147 -11.43 15.45 -14.27
CA ASN A 147 -11.07 15.44 -15.68
C ASN A 147 -9.69 14.74 -15.94
N PRO A 148 -9.63 13.63 -16.70
CA PRO A 148 -8.39 12.88 -16.93
C PRO A 148 -7.31 13.71 -17.63
N PHE A 149 -7.70 14.72 -18.40
CA PHE A 149 -6.77 15.65 -19.07
C PHE A 149 -5.91 16.44 -18.08
N VAL A 150 -6.36 16.61 -16.83
CA VAL A 150 -5.60 17.27 -15.76
C VAL A 150 -4.99 16.24 -14.79
N VAL A 151 -5.66 15.11 -14.60
CA VAL A 151 -5.20 14.05 -13.69
C VAL A 151 -3.95 13.36 -14.22
N VAL A 152 -3.90 13.05 -15.52
CA VAL A 152 -2.79 12.33 -16.14
C VAL A 152 -1.47 13.12 -16.06
N PRO A 153 -1.41 14.40 -16.49
CA PRO A 153 -0.21 15.22 -16.28
C PRO A 153 0.20 15.31 -14.80
N SER A 154 -0.79 15.45 -13.89
CA SER A 154 -0.50 15.45 -12.45
C SER A 154 0.13 14.14 -11.97
N MET A 155 -0.32 12.99 -12.49
CA MET A 155 0.30 11.70 -12.20
C MET A 155 1.71 11.60 -12.76
N MET A 156 1.94 12.06 -14.00
CA MET A 156 3.26 12.03 -14.65
C MET A 156 4.30 12.84 -13.87
N ILE A 157 3.95 14.08 -13.47
CA ILE A 157 4.82 14.97 -12.70
C ILE A 157 5.20 14.33 -11.36
N GLN A 158 4.26 13.66 -10.69
CA GLN A 158 4.47 13.10 -9.36
C GLN A 158 5.08 11.71 -9.35
N GLY A 159 4.80 10.91 -10.37
CA GLY A 159 5.18 9.51 -10.47
C GLY A 159 6.65 9.26 -10.78
N LYS A 160 7.50 10.31 -10.80
CA LYS A 160 8.95 10.27 -11.11
C LYS A 160 9.29 9.16 -12.14
N LYS A 161 9.13 9.46 -13.43
CA LYS A 161 9.36 8.58 -14.61
C LYS A 161 8.15 7.74 -15.08
N MET A 162 6.93 8.17 -14.78
CA MET A 162 5.72 7.56 -15.37
C MET A 162 5.44 8.21 -16.74
N SER A 163 5.32 7.40 -17.79
CA SER A 163 4.89 7.90 -19.11
C SER A 163 3.39 8.18 -19.13
N SER A 164 2.95 8.95 -20.12
CA SER A 164 1.55 9.27 -20.40
C SER A 164 0.67 8.02 -20.52
N GLU A 165 1.14 7.03 -21.27
CA GLU A 165 0.41 5.80 -21.55
C GLU A 165 0.19 4.99 -20.26
N ILE A 166 1.22 4.92 -19.41
CA ILE A 166 1.12 4.25 -18.11
C ILE A 166 0.20 5.03 -17.17
N ALA A 167 0.29 6.36 -17.13
CA ALA A 167 -0.59 7.18 -16.30
C ALA A 167 -2.06 7.06 -16.70
N GLU A 168 -2.36 7.05 -18.00
CA GLU A 168 -3.69 6.78 -18.54
C GLU A 168 -4.21 5.39 -18.17
N LEU A 169 -3.36 4.36 -18.30
CA LEU A 169 -3.72 2.99 -17.91
C LEU A 169 -3.95 2.85 -16.40
N VAL A 170 -3.16 3.53 -15.56
CA VAL A 170 -3.36 3.55 -14.10
C VAL A 170 -4.69 4.22 -13.76
N TRP A 171 -5.00 5.34 -14.42
CA TRP A 171 -6.29 6.02 -14.25
C TRP A 171 -7.45 5.10 -14.65
N LEU A 172 -7.35 4.46 -15.83
CA LEU A 172 -8.38 3.57 -16.35
C LEU A 172 -8.59 2.37 -15.42
N THR A 173 -7.52 1.64 -15.12
CA THR A 173 -7.54 0.41 -14.32
C THR A 173 -8.18 0.66 -12.96
N ARG A 174 -7.71 1.67 -12.22
CA ARG A 174 -8.23 1.95 -10.88
C ARG A 174 -9.67 2.45 -10.88
N THR A 175 -10.06 3.24 -11.88
CA THR A 175 -11.45 3.72 -11.98
C THR A 175 -12.38 2.57 -12.34
N VAL A 176 -11.97 1.72 -13.28
CA VAL A 176 -12.71 0.53 -13.68
C VAL A 176 -12.83 -0.47 -12.52
N ASP A 177 -11.75 -0.75 -11.79
CA ASP A 177 -11.77 -1.65 -10.65
C ASP A 177 -12.69 -1.13 -9.54
N ALA A 178 -12.62 0.17 -9.22
CA ALA A 178 -13.51 0.81 -8.27
C ALA A 178 -14.98 0.62 -8.65
N LEU A 179 -15.35 0.96 -9.89
CA LEU A 179 -16.71 0.83 -10.38
C LEU A 179 -17.17 -0.63 -10.49
N HIS A 180 -16.29 -1.51 -10.95
CA HIS A 180 -16.61 -2.92 -11.11
C HIS A 180 -16.86 -3.61 -9.77
N HIS A 181 -15.96 -3.45 -8.80
CA HIS A 181 -16.06 -4.11 -7.50
C HIS A 181 -17.16 -3.53 -6.61
N THR A 182 -17.57 -2.28 -6.84
CA THR A 182 -18.75 -1.68 -6.20
C THR A 182 -20.04 -1.92 -6.98
N ALA A 183 -19.98 -2.52 -8.18
CA ALA A 183 -21.08 -2.56 -9.14
C ALA A 183 -21.71 -1.17 -9.42
N ALA A 184 -20.87 -0.12 -9.42
CA ALA A 184 -21.23 1.29 -9.45
C ALA A 184 -22.19 1.73 -8.32
N ASP A 185 -22.30 0.96 -7.24
CA ASP A 185 -23.00 1.36 -6.02
C ASP A 185 -22.08 2.25 -5.16
N CYS A 186 -21.91 3.48 -5.61
CA CYS A 186 -21.10 4.48 -4.96
C CYS A 186 -21.68 5.89 -5.19
N TYR A 187 -21.30 6.84 -4.33
CA TYR A 187 -21.56 8.25 -4.57
C TYR A 187 -20.41 8.85 -5.35
N ILE A 188 -20.68 9.45 -6.51
CA ILE A 188 -19.66 10.00 -7.41
C ILE A 188 -19.51 11.50 -7.18
N VAL A 189 -18.31 11.91 -6.76
CA VAL A 189 -17.92 13.30 -6.51
C VAL A 189 -17.00 13.78 -7.62
N HIS A 190 -17.39 14.82 -8.36
CA HIS A 190 -16.48 15.52 -9.27
C HIS A 190 -15.72 16.61 -8.51
N TYR A 191 -14.41 16.63 -8.67
CA TYR A 191 -13.55 17.62 -8.00
C TYR A 191 -13.99 19.06 -8.26
N GLU A 192 -14.39 19.34 -9.50
CA GLU A 192 -14.80 20.66 -9.96
C GLU A 192 -16.07 21.17 -9.25
N ASP A 193 -16.93 20.26 -8.78
CA ASP A 193 -18.19 20.61 -8.10
C ASP A 193 -17.95 21.25 -6.73
N TRP A 194 -16.79 21.05 -6.11
CA TRP A 194 -16.38 21.77 -4.90
C TRP A 194 -16.27 23.28 -5.11
N PHE A 195 -16.08 23.75 -6.33
CA PHE A 195 -15.89 25.18 -6.61
C PHE A 195 -17.13 25.85 -7.18
N THR A 196 -18.17 25.08 -7.51
CA THR A 196 -19.41 25.57 -8.12
C THR A 196 -20.64 25.32 -7.26
N GLN A 197 -20.65 24.25 -6.45
CA GLN A 197 -21.82 23.82 -5.68
C GLN A 197 -21.46 23.07 -4.38
N SER A 198 -20.39 23.50 -3.70
CA SER A 198 -19.83 22.85 -2.50
C SER A 198 -20.84 22.52 -1.41
N SER A 199 -21.68 23.48 -1.03
CA SER A 199 -22.62 23.32 0.09
C SER A 199 -23.68 22.26 -0.22
N LYS A 200 -24.20 22.26 -1.45
CA LYS A 200 -25.14 21.25 -1.93
C LYS A 200 -24.48 19.86 -1.92
N LEU A 201 -23.29 19.75 -2.49
CA LEU A 201 -22.53 18.50 -2.55
C LEU A 201 -22.25 17.94 -1.14
N ALA A 202 -21.84 18.78 -0.20
CA ALA A 202 -21.59 18.36 1.18
C ALA A 202 -22.87 17.92 1.91
N GLN A 203 -24.00 18.61 1.70
CA GLN A 203 -25.30 18.18 2.25
C GLN A 203 -25.77 16.84 1.70
N GLU A 204 -25.56 16.57 0.41
CA GLU A 204 -25.89 15.28 -0.19
C GLU A 204 -24.96 14.16 0.32
N LEU A 205 -23.67 14.44 0.48
CA LEU A 205 -22.71 13.51 1.08
C LEU A 205 -23.05 13.17 2.52
N LEU A 206 -23.44 14.14 3.35
CA LEU A 206 -23.91 13.90 4.72
C LEU A 206 -25.01 12.84 4.76
N ARG A 207 -26.07 13.04 3.96
CA ARG A 207 -27.22 12.11 3.88
C ARG A 207 -26.83 10.74 3.33
N TYR A 208 -26.02 10.71 2.28
CA TYR A 208 -25.59 9.44 1.67
C TYR A 208 -24.72 8.60 2.62
N THR A 209 -23.84 9.26 3.36
CA THR A 209 -22.88 8.63 4.27
C THR A 209 -23.46 8.31 5.65
N GLY A 210 -24.59 8.92 6.02
CA GLY A 210 -25.19 8.82 7.36
C GLY A 210 -24.46 9.66 8.41
N LEU A 211 -23.60 10.59 7.99
CA LEU A 211 -22.89 11.50 8.90
C LEU A 211 -23.80 12.61 9.45
N ASP A 212 -24.98 12.81 8.86
CA ASP A 212 -26.04 13.67 9.39
C ASP A 212 -26.58 13.21 10.75
N GLU A 213 -26.40 11.94 11.12
CA GLU A 213 -26.69 11.44 12.48
C GLU A 213 -25.78 12.09 13.55
N TYR A 214 -24.61 12.62 13.16
CA TYR A 214 -23.59 13.17 14.08
C TYR A 214 -23.33 14.66 13.86
N PHE A 215 -23.47 15.15 12.62
CA PHE A 215 -23.16 16.52 12.27
C PHE A 215 -24.32 17.48 12.58
N THR A 216 -24.10 18.42 13.50
CA THR A 216 -25.11 19.42 13.91
C THR A 216 -24.77 20.85 13.48
N GLY A 217 -23.68 21.04 12.72
CA GLY A 217 -23.16 22.35 12.34
C GLY A 217 -23.78 22.93 11.06
N ASN A 218 -23.31 24.12 10.67
CA ASN A 218 -23.59 24.69 9.36
C ASN A 218 -22.54 24.21 8.34
N VAL A 219 -23.00 23.70 7.20
CA VAL A 219 -22.12 23.17 6.15
C VAL A 219 -21.22 24.25 5.55
N ASP A 220 -21.72 25.46 5.31
CA ASP A 220 -20.91 26.56 4.75
C ASP A 220 -19.77 26.95 5.69
N GLU A 221 -20.05 26.98 7.00
CA GLU A 221 -19.03 27.24 8.02
C GLU A 221 -17.98 26.12 8.07
N ALA A 222 -18.42 24.85 8.01
CA ALA A 222 -17.52 23.69 8.02
C ALA A 222 -16.60 23.60 6.79
N LEU A 223 -16.95 24.26 5.69
CA LEU A 223 -16.19 24.23 4.43
C LEU A 223 -15.31 25.46 4.19
N LYS A 224 -15.55 26.57 4.92
CA LYS A 224 -15.00 27.91 4.65
C LYS A 224 -13.48 27.93 4.48
N ASP A 225 -12.74 27.20 5.32
CA ASP A 225 -11.27 27.20 5.30
C ASP A 225 -10.66 26.01 4.54
N ILE A 226 -11.51 25.09 4.07
CA ILE A 226 -11.12 23.87 3.36
C ILE A 226 -11.10 24.10 1.85
N ILE A 227 -12.17 24.72 1.31
CA ILE A 227 -12.31 24.95 -0.13
C ILE A 227 -11.69 26.31 -0.49
N LYS A 228 -10.45 26.27 -0.97
CA LYS A 228 -9.70 27.49 -1.35
C LYS A 228 -9.72 27.68 -2.86
N PRO A 229 -10.04 28.88 -3.40
CA PRO A 229 -10.14 29.11 -4.85
C PRO A 229 -8.87 28.75 -5.65
N ASN A 230 -7.69 28.89 -5.05
CA ASN A 230 -6.42 28.55 -5.66
C ASN A 230 -6.21 27.04 -5.86
N LEU A 231 -7.00 26.18 -5.22
CA LEU A 231 -6.99 24.73 -5.46
C LEU A 231 -7.66 24.37 -6.80
N ASN A 232 -8.47 25.27 -7.38
CA ASN A 232 -9.06 25.09 -8.71
C ASN A 232 -8.08 25.38 -9.87
N ARG A 233 -6.79 25.59 -9.57
CA ARG A 233 -5.78 25.84 -10.62
C ARG A 233 -5.37 24.52 -11.25
N SER A 234 -6.03 24.18 -12.34
CA SER A 234 -5.49 23.23 -13.32
C SER A 234 -4.30 23.93 -14.00
N VAL A 235 -3.08 23.44 -13.78
CA VAL A 235 -1.98 23.80 -14.68
C VAL A 235 -2.35 23.15 -16.01
N HIS A 236 -2.84 23.96 -16.94
CA HIS A 236 -3.14 23.54 -18.29
C HIS A 236 -1.81 23.34 -19.01
N GLU A 237 -1.31 22.11 -18.96
CA GLU A 237 -0.40 21.63 -20.00
C GLU A 237 -1.29 21.06 -21.11
N ASP A 238 -0.90 21.27 -22.37
CA ASP A 238 -1.60 20.90 -23.61
C ASP A 238 -1.78 19.37 -23.83
N TYR A 239 -1.79 18.60 -22.74
CA TYR A 239 -1.90 17.17 -22.76
C TYR A 239 -3.23 16.70 -23.36
N GLN A 240 -3.14 15.77 -24.30
CA GLN A 240 -4.28 15.11 -24.91
C GLN A 240 -4.29 13.64 -24.52
N VAL A 241 -5.39 13.21 -23.92
CA VAL A 241 -5.63 11.79 -23.62
C VAL A 241 -5.68 11.01 -24.92
N GLN A 242 -4.84 9.98 -25.05
CA GLN A 242 -4.72 9.17 -26.27
C GLN A 242 -5.51 7.86 -26.22
N ASN A 243 -5.72 7.30 -25.03
CA ASN A 243 -6.40 6.03 -24.84
C ASN A 243 -7.91 6.17 -25.04
N GLU A 244 -8.44 5.48 -26.04
CA GLU A 244 -9.86 5.50 -26.39
C GLU A 244 -10.78 5.07 -25.24
N TYR A 245 -10.35 4.13 -24.39
CA TYR A 245 -11.15 3.64 -23.27
C TYR A 245 -11.16 4.63 -22.10
N VAL A 246 -10.08 5.40 -21.91
CA VAL A 246 -10.09 6.54 -20.97
C VAL A 246 -11.11 7.57 -21.41
N LEU A 247 -11.09 7.97 -22.69
CA LEU A 247 -12.06 8.91 -23.25
C LEU A 247 -13.49 8.38 -23.17
N LYS A 248 -13.71 7.11 -23.52
CA LYS A 248 -15.02 6.45 -23.50
C LYS A 248 -15.60 6.39 -22.10
N LEU A 249 -14.81 5.96 -21.12
CA LEU A 249 -15.24 5.91 -19.72
C LEU A 249 -15.52 7.31 -19.18
N TYR A 250 -14.61 8.27 -19.41
CA TYR A 250 -14.80 9.64 -18.95
C TYR A 250 -16.04 10.31 -19.54
N ASN A 251 -16.35 10.05 -20.82
CA ASN A 251 -17.52 10.61 -21.48
C ASN A 251 -18.86 10.18 -20.86
N VAL A 252 -18.92 9.01 -20.21
CA VAL A 252 -20.10 8.62 -19.42
C VAL A 252 -19.97 9.13 -17.99
N LEU A 253 -18.79 9.00 -17.39
CA LEU A 253 -18.55 9.35 -15.99
C LEU A 253 -18.79 10.83 -15.69
N LYS A 254 -18.53 11.74 -16.64
CA LYS A 254 -18.79 13.18 -16.51
C LYS A 254 -20.27 13.54 -16.31
N ASP A 255 -21.17 12.65 -16.69
CA ASP A 255 -22.62 12.81 -16.51
C ASP A 255 -23.11 12.21 -15.18
N CYS A 256 -22.30 11.37 -14.52
CA CYS A 256 -22.68 10.68 -13.28
C CYS A 256 -22.30 11.53 -12.06
N ARG A 257 -23.28 12.04 -11.30
CA ARG A 257 -23.08 12.82 -10.07
C ARG A 257 -23.93 12.24 -8.94
N GLY A 258 -23.39 12.23 -7.73
CA GLY A 258 -24.10 11.73 -6.56
C GLY A 258 -24.31 10.22 -6.59
N ALA A 259 -25.40 9.75 -5.98
CA ALA A 259 -25.73 8.31 -5.90
C ALA A 259 -26.75 7.83 -6.94
N ASP A 260 -27.42 8.76 -7.63
CA ASP A 260 -28.46 8.50 -8.62
C ASP A 260 -28.00 8.94 -10.01
N PHE A 261 -27.74 7.96 -10.86
CA PHE A 261 -27.29 8.12 -12.23
C PHE A 261 -27.57 6.81 -12.99
N ASP A 262 -27.44 6.84 -14.31
CA ASP A 262 -27.62 5.65 -15.15
C ASP A 262 -26.47 4.64 -14.95
N ARG A 263 -26.63 3.81 -13.91
CA ARG A 263 -25.69 2.74 -13.54
C ARG A 263 -25.55 1.71 -14.65
N THR A 264 -26.62 1.43 -15.39
CA THR A 264 -26.60 0.47 -16.50
C THR A 264 -25.69 0.96 -17.63
N ARG A 265 -25.84 2.22 -18.04
CA ARG A 265 -24.97 2.86 -19.05
C ARG A 265 -23.52 2.90 -18.60
N LEU A 266 -23.26 3.28 -17.34
CA LEU A 266 -21.90 3.31 -16.80
C LEU A 266 -21.27 1.91 -16.78
N MET A 267 -21.99 0.92 -16.25
CA MET A 267 -21.49 -0.45 -16.11
C MET A 267 -21.29 -1.15 -17.46
N ALA A 268 -22.06 -0.80 -18.49
CA ALA A 268 -21.82 -1.28 -19.85
C ALA A 268 -20.42 -0.87 -20.35
N VAL A 269 -20.03 0.40 -20.17
CA VAL A 269 -18.70 0.90 -20.54
C VAL A 269 -17.61 0.30 -19.65
N VAL A 270 -17.85 0.18 -18.35
CA VAL A 270 -16.92 -0.49 -17.41
C VAL A 270 -16.62 -1.93 -17.88
N LYS A 271 -17.66 -2.69 -18.27
CA LYS A 271 -17.50 -4.05 -18.78
C LYS A 271 -16.67 -4.09 -20.06
N GLU A 272 -16.91 -3.16 -20.98
CA GLU A 272 -16.15 -3.04 -22.22
C GLU A 272 -14.68 -2.72 -21.96
N CYS A 273 -14.39 -1.75 -21.07
CA CYS A 273 -13.01 -1.44 -20.66
C CYS A 273 -12.32 -2.66 -20.06
N ARG A 274 -13.00 -3.45 -19.23
CA ARG A 274 -12.43 -4.70 -18.68
C ARG A 274 -12.14 -5.74 -19.76
N GLN A 275 -13.04 -5.90 -20.72
CA GLN A 275 -12.82 -6.82 -21.85
C GLN A 275 -11.60 -6.39 -22.67
N ALA A 276 -11.45 -5.10 -22.94
CA ALA A 276 -10.29 -4.56 -23.63
C ALA A 276 -8.99 -4.80 -22.83
N MET A 277 -8.98 -4.49 -21.53
CA MET A 277 -7.81 -4.74 -20.67
C MET A 277 -7.45 -6.23 -20.59
N GLU A 278 -8.43 -7.13 -20.53
CA GLU A 278 -8.20 -8.58 -20.54
C GLU A 278 -7.60 -9.05 -21.86
N GLY A 279 -7.96 -8.43 -22.99
CA GLY A 279 -7.34 -8.69 -24.29
C GLY A 279 -5.83 -8.46 -24.33
N PHE A 280 -5.30 -7.60 -23.46
CA PHE A 280 -3.86 -7.34 -23.32
C PHE A 280 -3.21 -8.09 -22.16
N LYS A 281 -3.88 -9.08 -21.57
CA LYS A 281 -3.40 -9.79 -20.38
C LYS A 281 -2.00 -10.37 -20.50
N GLY A 282 -1.66 -10.95 -21.65
CA GLY A 282 -0.33 -11.49 -21.89
C GLY A 282 0.80 -10.48 -21.62
N TRP A 283 0.59 -9.20 -21.95
CA TRP A 283 1.60 -8.15 -21.75
C TRP A 283 1.85 -7.83 -20.28
N TYR A 284 0.80 -7.69 -19.48
CA TYR A 284 1.00 -7.39 -18.06
C TYR A 284 1.48 -8.62 -17.28
N LEU A 285 1.15 -9.84 -17.70
CA LEU A 285 1.74 -11.07 -17.13
C LEU A 285 3.26 -11.10 -17.32
N ILE A 286 3.73 -10.85 -18.56
CA ILE A 286 5.16 -10.75 -18.87
C ILE A 286 5.82 -9.63 -18.06
N ALA A 287 5.16 -8.48 -17.91
CA ALA A 287 5.69 -7.38 -17.11
C ALA A 287 5.88 -7.80 -15.65
N GLN A 288 4.92 -8.51 -15.05
CA GLN A 288 5.01 -8.99 -13.68
C GLN A 288 6.10 -10.06 -13.49
N GLU A 289 6.20 -11.03 -14.39
CA GLU A 289 7.28 -12.02 -14.36
C GLU A 289 8.66 -11.34 -14.40
N ASN A 290 8.82 -10.33 -15.26
CA ASN A 290 10.06 -9.57 -15.33
C ASN A 290 10.32 -8.75 -14.06
N ILE A 291 9.29 -8.15 -13.46
CA ILE A 291 9.42 -7.42 -12.19
C ILE A 291 9.88 -8.37 -11.08
N ALA A 292 9.25 -9.54 -10.95
CA ALA A 292 9.63 -10.56 -9.98
C ALA A 292 11.08 -11.01 -10.20
N ARG A 293 11.46 -11.31 -11.45
CA ARG A 293 12.83 -11.69 -11.82
C ARG A 293 13.85 -10.61 -11.46
N VAL A 294 13.56 -9.34 -11.76
CA VAL A 294 14.43 -8.21 -11.42
C VAL A 294 14.55 -8.05 -9.90
N SER A 295 13.47 -8.27 -9.14
CA SER A 295 13.51 -8.24 -7.68
C SER A 295 14.47 -9.31 -7.14
N THR A 296 14.33 -10.56 -7.59
CA THR A 296 15.22 -11.66 -7.21
C THR A 296 16.68 -11.38 -7.55
N LEU A 297 16.94 -10.87 -8.76
CA LEU A 297 18.31 -10.52 -9.16
C LEU A 297 18.91 -9.39 -8.31
N ARG A 298 18.09 -8.41 -7.90
CA ARG A 298 18.55 -7.33 -7.00
C ARG A 298 18.90 -7.85 -5.61
N GLU A 299 18.10 -8.75 -5.05
CA GLU A 299 18.39 -9.38 -3.76
C GLU A 299 19.69 -10.19 -3.83
N GLN A 300 19.84 -11.03 -4.86
CA GLN A 300 21.07 -11.78 -5.09
C GLN A 300 22.29 -10.86 -5.23
N LEU A 301 22.15 -9.76 -5.97
CA LEU A 301 23.21 -8.76 -6.11
C LEU A 301 23.55 -8.09 -4.78
N GLN A 302 22.55 -7.78 -3.95
CA GLN A 302 22.76 -7.18 -2.64
C GLN A 302 23.50 -8.13 -1.70
N THR A 303 23.09 -9.40 -1.62
CA THR A 303 23.79 -10.43 -0.86
C THR A 303 25.22 -10.63 -1.38
N ALA A 304 25.42 -10.62 -2.69
CA ALA A 304 26.76 -10.72 -3.28
C ALA A 304 27.65 -9.52 -2.90
N LYS A 305 27.09 -8.30 -2.86
CA LYS A 305 27.81 -7.09 -2.41
C LYS A 305 28.19 -7.14 -0.93
N GLU A 306 27.30 -7.63 -0.08
CA GLU A 306 27.57 -7.82 1.36
C GLU A 306 28.72 -8.81 1.57
N LYS A 307 28.66 -9.98 0.92
CA LYS A 307 29.76 -10.95 0.93
C LYS A 307 31.07 -10.37 0.38
N GLN A 308 30.99 -9.58 -0.69
CA GLN A 308 32.15 -8.92 -1.26
C GLN A 308 32.78 -7.91 -0.28
N ALA A 309 31.97 -7.22 0.52
CA ALA A 309 32.44 -6.27 1.53
C ALA A 309 33.19 -6.97 2.69
N GLU A 310 32.95 -8.26 2.94
CA GLU A 310 33.66 -9.06 3.96
C GLU A 310 35.05 -9.53 3.49
N ILE A 311 35.30 -9.60 2.17
CA ILE A 311 36.54 -10.14 1.60
C ILE A 311 37.81 -9.51 2.20
N PRO A 312 37.94 -8.16 2.32
CA PRO A 312 39.15 -7.55 2.87
C PRO A 312 39.44 -7.96 4.32
N GLN A 313 38.39 -8.15 5.13
CA GLN A 313 38.51 -8.56 6.53
C GLN A 313 38.94 -10.03 6.63
N LEU A 314 38.35 -10.90 5.82
CA LEU A 314 38.76 -12.31 5.73
C LEU A 314 40.21 -12.45 5.24
N GLN A 315 40.63 -11.66 4.23
CA GLN A 315 42.01 -11.62 3.77
C GLN A 315 42.98 -11.14 4.85
N LYS A 316 42.59 -10.17 5.68
CA LYS A 316 43.40 -9.75 6.82
C LYS A 316 43.56 -10.89 7.82
N ARG A 317 42.47 -11.60 8.14
CA ARG A 317 42.49 -12.73 9.07
C ARG A 317 43.35 -13.89 8.58
N ILE A 318 43.31 -14.20 7.28
CA ILE A 318 44.18 -15.21 6.66
C ILE A 318 45.65 -14.83 6.86
N ARG A 319 46.03 -13.57 6.58
CA ARG A 319 47.41 -13.10 6.79
C ARG A 319 47.87 -13.16 8.24
N GLU A 320 46.98 -12.93 9.20
CA GLU A 320 47.28 -13.08 10.64
C GLU A 320 47.55 -14.55 11.00
N LEU A 321 46.68 -15.46 10.55
CA LEU A 321 46.83 -16.90 10.78
C LEU A 321 48.09 -17.47 10.11
N GLU A 322 48.44 -17.00 8.91
CA GLU A 322 49.67 -17.39 8.23
C GLU A 322 50.92 -16.99 9.04
N ARG A 323 50.93 -15.78 9.62
CA ARG A 323 52.03 -15.33 10.50
C ARG A 323 52.14 -16.16 11.77
N GLU A 324 51.01 -16.50 12.37
CA GLU A 324 50.97 -17.31 13.58
C GLU A 324 51.44 -18.75 13.32
N ASN A 325 51.01 -19.35 12.20
CA ASN A 325 51.51 -20.65 11.75
C ASN A 325 53.03 -20.64 11.51
N GLN A 326 53.57 -19.58 10.91
CA GLN A 326 55.00 -19.47 10.69
C GLN A 326 55.78 -19.39 12.01
N ARG A 327 55.27 -18.63 12.99
CA ARG A 327 55.85 -18.56 14.34
C ARG A 327 55.83 -19.91 15.05
N LEU A 328 54.71 -20.64 14.95
CA LEU A 328 54.60 -21.99 15.54
C LEU A 328 55.61 -22.95 14.91
N SER A 329 55.78 -22.93 13.59
CA SER A 329 56.80 -23.76 12.91
C SER A 329 58.23 -23.41 13.34
N GLU A 330 58.53 -22.14 13.60
CA GLU A 330 59.83 -21.73 14.14
C GLU A 330 60.04 -22.26 15.56
N MET A 331 59.03 -22.14 16.43
CA MET A 331 59.07 -22.71 17.78
C MET A 331 59.26 -24.23 17.76
N GLU A 332 58.59 -24.95 16.87
CA GLU A 332 58.80 -26.40 16.71
C GLU A 332 60.26 -26.74 16.35
N LYS A 333 60.89 -25.96 15.47
CA LYS A 333 62.30 -26.15 15.12
C LYS A 333 63.22 -25.86 16.30
N GLU A 334 62.91 -24.86 17.12
CA GLU A 334 63.67 -24.57 18.34
C GLU A 334 63.54 -25.66 19.38
N ILE A 335 62.33 -26.18 19.61
CA ILE A 335 62.09 -27.33 20.51
C ILE A 335 62.91 -28.53 20.03
N LEU A 336 62.88 -28.85 18.73
CA LEU A 336 63.66 -29.97 18.19
C LEU A 336 65.18 -29.78 18.38
N ARG A 337 65.68 -28.54 18.28
CA ARG A 337 67.09 -28.24 18.56
C ARG A 337 67.42 -28.39 20.04
N ALA A 338 66.54 -27.90 20.92
CA ALA A 338 66.69 -28.03 22.36
C ALA A 338 66.67 -29.50 22.79
N ASP A 339 65.76 -30.31 22.25
CA ASP A 339 65.70 -31.76 22.51
C ASP A 339 66.97 -32.47 22.04
N LYS A 340 67.49 -32.14 20.85
CA LYS A 340 68.78 -32.70 20.38
C LYS A 340 69.94 -32.32 21.29
N ALA A 341 70.00 -31.06 21.73
CA ALA A 341 71.05 -30.61 22.65
C ALA A 341 70.94 -31.29 24.01
N LEU A 342 69.72 -31.48 24.53
CA LEU A 342 69.45 -32.17 25.77
C LEU A 342 69.84 -33.65 25.68
N ASN A 343 69.48 -34.35 24.60
CA ASN A 343 69.87 -35.73 24.35
C ASN A 343 71.41 -35.86 24.27
N HIS A 344 72.08 -34.93 23.59
CA HIS A 344 73.54 -34.92 23.52
C HIS A 344 74.20 -34.69 24.90
N LEU A 345 73.65 -33.80 25.72
CA LEU A 345 74.11 -33.60 27.09
C LEU A 345 73.88 -34.85 27.96
N GLN A 346 72.77 -35.56 27.78
CA GLN A 346 72.48 -36.82 28.46
C GLN A 346 73.40 -37.96 28.01
N GLU A 347 73.87 -37.96 26.76
CA GLU A 347 74.90 -38.90 26.26
C GLU A 347 76.30 -38.60 26.84
N LEU A 348 76.65 -37.31 27.02
CA LEU A 348 77.92 -36.87 27.60
C LEU A 348 77.98 -37.06 29.12
N TYR A 349 76.83 -36.97 29.79
CA TYR A 349 76.67 -37.22 31.21
C TYR A 349 75.58 -38.29 31.41
N PRO A 350 75.87 -39.56 31.09
CA PRO A 350 74.90 -40.62 31.35
C PRO A 350 74.61 -40.62 32.84
N GLN A 351 73.33 -40.47 33.19
CA GLN A 351 72.86 -40.69 34.56
C GLN A 351 73.32 -42.09 34.96
N ASN A 352 74.37 -42.16 35.78
CA ASN A 352 74.88 -43.43 36.28
C ASN A 352 73.80 -43.99 37.21
N PRO A 353 73.22 -45.17 36.95
CA PRO A 353 72.30 -45.77 37.89
C PRO A 353 73.13 -46.29 39.05
N THR A 354 73.30 -45.49 40.11
CA THR A 354 73.34 -45.90 41.53
C THR A 354 73.91 -44.80 42.42
N GLN A 355 73.10 -44.34 43.37
CA GLN A 355 73.50 -44.26 44.79
C GLN A 355 72.26 -44.14 45.68
N ASP A 356 71.59 -45.27 45.90
CA ASP A 356 70.87 -45.55 47.14
C ASP A 356 71.36 -46.92 47.65
N ARG A 357 72.52 -46.87 48.31
CA ARG A 357 72.97 -47.84 49.32
C ARG A 357 73.80 -47.07 50.34
N LEU A 358 73.12 -46.57 51.37
CA LEU A 358 73.37 -46.87 52.78
C LEU A 358 72.27 -46.27 53.65
#